data_AF-A0AAV5ZCT2-F1
#
_entry.id   AF-A0AAV5ZCT2-F1
#
_cell.length_a   1.000
_cell.length_b   1.000
_cell.length_c   1.000
_cell.angle_alpha   90.00
_cell.angle_beta   90.00
_cell.angle_gamma   90.00
#
_symmetry.space_group_name_H-M   'P 1'
#
loop_
_entity.id
_entity.type
_entity.pdbx_description
1 polymer ?
#
loop_
_entity_poly.entity_id
_entity_poly.type
_entity_poly.pdbx_seq_one_letter_code
_entity_poly.pdbx_strand_id
1 'polypeptide(L)'
;MSTGVVAVDLMVDGAAAALDAPGPPEVDLDELGRAMNTGRLTPELLDDIGRKGSAVVDHTVALAATANAMLRHAADSLLAARADLSPYAARHAVVLALRQRHPRHARVVLKPEPVIAPVAGVPPCPPIGTRYLHLIDHHDRYWADPIYEALLLMPPAELPEGAMLALCLLTRVSTQALLRGDDYGEPATTLIARYGARFLPAALEYLGHPERHGWDATIGANVLGTRWFPPSAGGPILAAAGEWPGADATPLFRAAFEAGWNPTGASLPDCPWARGLLAELADSPYGAPAHPLWLGR
;
A
#
# COMPACT_ATOMS: atom_id res chain seq x y z
N MET A 1 11.38 -36.09 7.28
CA MET A 1 10.84 -34.72 7.33
C MET A 1 11.87 -33.80 6.68
N SER A 2 11.47 -32.95 5.74
CA SER A 2 12.39 -32.05 5.04
C SER A 2 12.96 -31.02 6.02
N THR A 3 14.29 -30.89 6.09
CA THR A 3 15.02 -29.94 6.93
C THR A 3 14.58 -28.49 6.71
N GLY A 4 14.04 -28.16 5.53
CA GLY A 4 13.52 -26.82 5.22
C GLY A 4 12.25 -26.43 5.99
N VAL A 5 11.35 -27.38 6.28
CA VAL A 5 10.08 -27.08 6.99
C VAL A 5 10.32 -26.85 8.48
N VAL A 6 11.26 -27.60 9.08
CA VAL A 6 11.65 -27.42 10.48
C VAL A 6 12.28 -26.04 10.70
N ALA A 7 13.04 -25.53 9.73
CA ALA A 7 13.61 -24.19 9.79
C ALA A 7 12.53 -23.09 9.76
N VAL A 8 11.45 -23.27 8.97
CA VAL A 8 10.31 -22.34 8.90
C VAL A 8 9.58 -22.26 10.24
N ASP A 9 9.30 -23.39 10.88
CA ASP A 9 8.62 -23.42 12.19
C ASP A 9 9.41 -22.70 13.28
N LEU A 10 10.75 -22.89 13.31
CA LEU A 10 11.63 -22.19 14.25
C LEU A 10 11.61 -20.67 14.04
N MET A 11 11.54 -20.21 12.79
CA MET A 11 11.43 -18.78 12.49
C MET A 11 10.08 -18.20 12.90
N VAL A 12 8.99 -18.96 12.75
CA VAL A 12 7.65 -18.56 13.23
C VAL A 12 7.64 -18.41 14.75
N ASP A 13 8.20 -19.38 15.48
CA ASP A 13 8.29 -19.30 16.94
C ASP A 13 9.22 -18.19 17.40
N GLY A 14 10.32 -17.96 16.69
CA GLY A 14 11.23 -16.84 16.95
C GLY A 14 10.57 -15.48 16.72
N ALA A 15 9.71 -15.35 15.70
CA ALA A 15 8.93 -14.13 15.48
C ALA A 15 7.94 -13.87 16.62
N ALA A 16 7.27 -14.90 17.13
CA ALA A 16 6.43 -14.78 18.32
C ALA A 16 7.25 -14.34 19.55
N ALA A 17 8.40 -14.98 19.79
CA ALA A 17 9.29 -14.61 20.90
C ALA A 17 9.79 -13.16 20.81
N ALA A 18 10.05 -12.63 19.62
CA ALA A 18 10.41 -11.23 19.41
C ALA A 18 9.26 -10.28 19.79
N LEU A 19 8.01 -10.63 19.45
CA LEU A 19 6.83 -9.85 19.82
C LEU A 19 6.55 -9.86 21.33
N ASP A 20 6.95 -10.94 22.01
CA ASP A 20 6.76 -11.14 23.45
C ASP A 20 7.96 -10.66 24.29
N ALA A 21 8.99 -10.10 23.66
CA ALA A 21 10.19 -9.64 24.35
C ALA A 21 9.83 -8.54 25.38
N PRO A 22 10.39 -8.60 26.61
CA PRO A 22 10.07 -7.65 27.66
C PRO A 22 10.36 -6.19 27.26
N GLY A 23 9.57 -5.30 27.84
CA GLY A 23 9.31 -3.97 27.32
C GLY A 23 10.31 -2.85 27.70
N PRO A 24 10.11 -1.68 27.09
CA PRO A 24 10.82 -0.42 27.33
C PRO A 24 10.36 0.23 28.67
N PRO A 25 10.98 1.33 29.17
CA PRO A 25 10.61 1.93 30.46
C PRO A 25 9.12 2.27 30.57
N GLU A 26 8.53 2.04 31.74
CA GLU A 26 7.16 2.42 32.04
C GLU A 26 6.99 3.95 31.95
N VAL A 27 5.91 4.39 31.29
CA VAL A 27 5.43 5.76 31.38
C VAL A 27 4.58 5.85 32.64
N ASP A 28 5.04 6.61 33.65
CA ASP A 28 4.28 6.83 34.89
C ASP A 28 3.09 7.78 34.61
N LEU A 29 2.02 7.20 34.06
CA LEU A 29 0.76 7.91 33.78
C LEU A 29 0.04 8.32 35.07
N ASP A 30 0.36 7.70 36.22
CA ASP A 30 -0.20 8.07 37.52
C ASP A 30 0.42 9.37 38.04
N GLU A 31 1.71 9.60 37.83
CA GLU A 31 2.37 10.88 38.07
C GLU A 31 1.77 11.99 37.18
N LEU A 32 1.55 11.72 35.89
CA LEU A 32 0.87 12.66 34.99
C LEU A 32 -0.55 12.99 35.48
N GLY A 33 -1.34 11.97 35.79
CA GLY A 33 -2.72 12.12 36.26
C GLY A 33 -2.79 12.91 37.57
N ARG A 34 -1.86 12.68 38.50
CA ARG A 34 -1.75 13.47 39.74
C ARG A 34 -1.34 14.92 39.48
N ALA A 35 -0.40 15.17 38.57
CA ALA A 35 0.04 16.52 38.23
C ALA A 35 -1.08 17.33 37.53
N MET A 36 -1.87 16.68 36.67
CA MET A 36 -3.08 17.26 36.05
C MET A 36 -4.12 17.63 37.11
N ASN A 37 -4.45 16.70 38.01
CA ASN A 37 -5.48 16.89 39.02
C ASN A 37 -5.10 17.92 40.11
N THR A 38 -3.80 18.15 40.33
CA THR A 38 -3.31 19.10 41.33
C THR A 38 -2.88 20.45 40.75
N GLY A 39 -3.00 20.64 39.44
CA GLY A 39 -2.57 21.86 38.75
C GLY A 39 -1.06 22.10 38.77
N ARG A 40 -0.25 21.03 38.93
CA ARG A 40 1.22 21.08 39.06
C ARG A 40 1.93 20.58 37.80
N LEU A 41 1.31 20.80 36.65
CA LEU A 41 1.84 20.35 35.37
C LEU A 41 3.00 21.25 34.95
N THR A 42 4.22 20.70 34.87
CA THR A 42 5.40 21.46 34.43
C THR A 42 5.83 21.05 33.02
N PRO A 43 6.49 21.96 32.25
CA PRO A 43 7.06 21.62 30.96
C PRO A 43 8.03 20.43 31.01
N GLU A 44 8.83 20.32 32.08
CA GLU A 44 9.81 19.25 32.24
C GLU A 44 9.15 17.87 32.42
N LEU A 45 8.02 17.82 33.14
CA LEU A 45 7.23 16.59 33.30
C LEU A 45 6.61 16.17 31.96
N LEU A 46 6.08 17.13 31.18
CA LEU A 46 5.54 16.86 29.84
C LEU A 46 6.62 16.36 28.88
N ASP A 47 7.81 16.97 28.89
CA ASP A 47 8.93 16.56 28.04
C ASP A 47 9.47 15.18 28.43
N ASP A 48 9.53 14.85 29.72
CA ASP A 48 9.94 13.52 30.19
C ASP A 48 8.94 12.43 29.79
N ILE A 49 7.64 12.69 29.98
CA ILE A 49 6.58 11.78 29.55
C ILE A 49 6.57 11.63 28.03
N GLY A 50 6.75 12.73 27.29
CA GLY A 50 6.85 12.70 25.83
C GLY A 50 8.02 11.84 25.34
N ARG A 51 9.21 11.99 25.94
CA ARG A 51 10.39 11.17 25.63
C ARG A 51 10.19 9.69 25.98
N LYS A 52 9.65 9.39 27.16
CA LYS A 52 9.35 8.00 27.57
C LYS A 52 8.30 7.36 26.66
N GLY A 53 7.24 8.09 26.34
CA GLY A 53 6.22 7.67 25.38
C GLY A 53 6.81 7.36 23.99
N SER A 54 7.70 8.22 23.48
CA SER A 54 8.43 7.95 22.23
C SER A 54 9.27 6.68 22.31
N ALA A 55 10.03 6.51 23.40
CA ALA A 55 10.87 5.32 23.60
C ALA A 55 10.05 4.01 23.65
N VAL A 56 8.86 4.05 24.26
CA VAL A 56 7.95 2.90 24.28
C VAL A 56 7.53 2.51 22.87
N VAL A 57 7.20 3.52 22.07
CA VAL A 57 6.76 3.33 20.70
C VAL A 57 7.91 2.84 19.82
N ASP A 58 9.09 3.45 19.91
CA ASP A 58 10.28 3.07 19.13
C ASP A 58 10.68 1.61 19.39
N HIS A 59 10.65 1.18 20.66
CA HIS A 59 10.91 -0.20 21.03
C HIS A 59 9.87 -1.16 20.44
N THR A 60 8.58 -0.82 20.54
CA THR A 60 7.50 -1.63 19.96
C THR A 60 7.64 -1.77 18.44
N VAL A 61 8.02 -0.67 17.77
CA VAL A 61 8.30 -0.66 16.32
C VAL A 61 9.49 -1.55 15.98
N ALA A 62 10.55 -1.54 16.78
CA ALA A 62 11.73 -2.39 16.58
C ALA A 62 11.41 -3.88 16.74
N LEU A 63 10.60 -4.27 17.74
CA LEU A 63 10.14 -5.64 17.93
C LEU A 63 9.28 -6.09 16.73
N ALA A 64 8.33 -5.27 16.31
CA ALA A 64 7.49 -5.55 15.14
C ALA A 64 8.31 -5.67 13.84
N ALA A 65 9.35 -4.84 13.67
CA ALA A 65 10.25 -4.93 12.52
C ALA A 65 11.04 -6.24 12.51
N THR A 66 11.53 -6.67 13.68
CA THR A 66 12.23 -7.95 13.85
C THR A 66 11.32 -9.13 13.51
N ALA A 67 10.11 -9.17 14.08
CA ALA A 67 9.14 -10.22 13.81
C ALA A 67 8.76 -10.27 12.32
N ASN A 68 8.51 -9.12 11.69
CA ASN A 68 8.23 -9.03 10.26
C ASN A 68 9.39 -9.57 9.40
N ALA A 69 10.64 -9.26 9.73
CA ALA A 69 11.80 -9.78 9.01
C ALA A 69 11.91 -11.31 9.11
N MET A 70 11.67 -11.87 10.31
CA MET A 70 11.69 -13.32 10.51
C MET A 70 10.58 -14.04 9.75
N LEU A 71 9.34 -13.52 9.78
CA LEU A 71 8.22 -14.10 9.05
C LEU A 71 8.43 -14.03 7.53
N ARG A 72 9.02 -12.94 7.02
CA ARG A 72 9.39 -12.83 5.60
C ARG A 72 10.46 -13.84 5.22
N HIS A 73 11.50 -13.98 6.03
CA HIS A 73 12.55 -14.97 5.79
C HIS A 73 12.02 -16.42 5.82
N ALA A 74 11.06 -16.70 6.71
CA ALA A 74 10.36 -17.97 6.75
C ALA A 74 9.55 -18.21 5.47
N ALA A 75 8.85 -17.19 4.97
CA ALA A 75 8.09 -17.29 3.72
C ALA A 75 9.00 -17.51 2.50
N ASP A 76 10.13 -16.82 2.43
CA ASP A 76 11.12 -17.00 1.35
C ASP A 76 11.75 -18.40 1.39
N SER A 77 12.04 -18.91 2.60
CA SER A 77 12.54 -20.27 2.80
C SER A 77 11.51 -21.33 2.39
N LEU A 78 10.23 -21.10 2.72
CA LEU A 78 9.14 -21.96 2.30
C LEU A 78 8.98 -21.97 0.78
N LEU A 79 9.03 -20.80 0.14
CA LEU A 79 8.96 -20.64 -1.31
C LEU A 79 10.12 -21.37 -2.01
N ALA A 80 11.34 -21.26 -1.50
CA ALA A 80 12.50 -21.98 -2.03
C ALA A 80 12.35 -23.51 -1.92
N ALA A 81 11.65 -24.00 -0.90
CA ALA A 81 11.38 -25.43 -0.71
C ALA A 81 10.15 -25.93 -1.48
N ARG A 82 9.25 -25.03 -1.92
CA ARG A 82 7.95 -25.33 -2.55
C ARG A 82 7.72 -24.46 -3.77
N ALA A 83 8.25 -24.91 -4.91
CA ALA A 83 8.14 -24.21 -6.19
C ALA A 83 6.69 -24.09 -6.72
N ASP A 84 5.75 -24.84 -6.14
CA ASP A 84 4.32 -24.76 -6.46
C ASP A 84 3.58 -23.58 -5.81
N LEU A 85 4.20 -22.93 -4.82
CA LEU A 85 3.59 -21.80 -4.12
C LEU A 85 3.89 -20.49 -4.84
N SER A 86 2.90 -19.60 -4.88
CA SER A 86 3.15 -18.19 -5.17
C SER A 86 3.79 -17.49 -3.97
N PRO A 87 4.49 -16.35 -4.18
CA PRO A 87 5.02 -15.55 -3.09
C PRO A 87 3.98 -15.14 -2.05
N TYR A 88 2.75 -14.84 -2.50
CA TYR A 88 1.61 -14.55 -1.63
C TYR A 88 1.19 -15.77 -0.81
N ALA A 89 1.05 -16.94 -1.44
CA ALA A 89 0.62 -18.17 -0.77
C ALA A 89 1.62 -18.62 0.32
N ALA A 90 2.92 -18.47 0.06
CA ALA A 90 3.96 -18.77 1.06
C ALA A 90 3.86 -17.85 2.29
N ARG A 91 3.65 -16.55 2.08
CA ARG A 91 3.44 -15.57 3.17
C ARG A 91 2.16 -15.86 3.95
N HIS A 92 1.06 -16.16 3.26
CA HIS A 92 -0.20 -16.53 3.88
C HIS A 92 -0.04 -17.76 4.77
N ALA A 93 0.63 -18.80 4.30
CA ALA A 93 0.89 -20.01 5.07
C ALA A 93 1.69 -19.74 6.36
N VAL A 94 2.74 -18.93 6.28
CA VAL A 94 3.58 -18.58 7.45
C VAL A 94 2.81 -17.76 8.48
N VAL A 95 2.05 -16.75 8.05
CA VAL A 95 1.22 -15.95 8.97
C VAL A 95 0.11 -16.79 9.58
N LEU A 96 -0.52 -17.67 8.81
CA LEU A 96 -1.52 -18.61 9.32
C LEU A 96 -0.91 -19.53 10.39
N ALA A 97 0.30 -20.06 10.16
CA ALA A 97 1.02 -20.87 11.13
C ALA A 97 1.32 -20.11 12.43
N LEU A 98 1.75 -18.85 12.34
CA LEU A 98 1.93 -17.99 13.52
C LEU A 98 0.62 -17.89 14.34
N ARG A 99 -0.50 -17.58 13.68
CA ARG A 99 -1.80 -17.38 14.33
C ARG A 99 -2.32 -18.67 14.99
N GLN A 100 -2.08 -19.82 14.36
CA GLN A 100 -2.49 -21.12 14.89
C GLN A 100 -1.65 -21.54 16.11
N ARG A 101 -0.33 -21.33 16.06
CA ARG A 101 0.60 -21.73 17.13
C ARG A 101 0.58 -20.75 18.31
N HIS A 102 0.36 -19.47 18.03
CA HIS A 102 0.39 -18.38 19.00
C HIS A 102 -0.89 -17.53 18.93
N PRO A 103 -2.03 -17.99 19.47
CA PRO A 103 -3.32 -17.32 19.31
C PRO A 103 -3.38 -15.87 19.80
N ARG A 104 -2.53 -15.49 20.77
CA ARG A 104 -2.38 -14.08 21.22
C ARG A 104 -1.95 -13.13 20.10
N HIS A 105 -1.27 -13.67 19.08
CA HIS A 105 -0.76 -12.95 17.91
C HIS A 105 -1.70 -13.04 16.71
N ALA A 106 -2.99 -13.38 16.92
CA ALA A 106 -4.00 -13.54 15.86
C ALA A 106 -4.14 -12.32 14.93
N ARG A 107 -3.84 -11.12 15.43
CA ARG A 107 -3.93 -9.84 14.69
C ARG A 107 -2.63 -9.44 14.00
N VAL A 108 -1.55 -10.21 14.14
CA VAL A 108 -0.28 -9.91 13.48
C VAL A 108 -0.45 -10.05 11.97
N VAL A 109 0.13 -9.09 11.27
CA VAL A 109 0.15 -8.98 9.81
C VAL A 109 1.55 -8.60 9.35
N LEU A 110 1.88 -8.93 8.10
CA LEU A 110 3.12 -8.49 7.47
C LEU A 110 3.02 -7.01 7.06
N LYS A 111 4.17 -6.35 7.01
CA LYS A 111 4.28 -5.06 6.30
C LYS A 111 3.97 -5.28 4.81
N PRO A 112 3.29 -4.34 4.13
CA PRO A 112 3.08 -4.40 2.69
C PRO A 112 4.39 -4.47 1.89
N GLU A 113 4.32 -4.98 0.66
CA GLU A 113 5.42 -4.87 -0.30
C GLU A 113 5.53 -3.45 -0.85
N PRO A 114 6.75 -2.97 -1.17
CA PRO A 114 6.96 -1.63 -1.70
C PRO A 114 6.45 -1.46 -3.13
N VAL A 115 6.29 -2.56 -3.88
CA VAL A 115 5.88 -2.58 -5.29
C VAL A 115 4.92 -3.75 -5.55
N ILE A 116 4.06 -3.61 -6.56
CA ILE A 116 3.21 -4.71 -7.02
C ILE A 116 3.98 -5.67 -7.92
N ALA A 117 3.64 -6.96 -7.85
CA ALA A 117 4.24 -7.96 -8.73
C ALA A 117 3.72 -7.82 -10.18
N PRO A 118 4.50 -8.23 -11.19
CA PRO A 118 4.03 -8.31 -12.57
C PRO A 118 2.80 -9.21 -12.70
N VAL A 119 1.88 -8.83 -13.57
CA VAL A 119 0.68 -9.63 -13.91
C VAL A 119 0.94 -10.38 -15.21
N ALA A 120 0.78 -11.71 -15.17
CA ALA A 120 1.00 -12.57 -16.34
C ALA A 120 0.04 -12.22 -17.49
N GLY A 121 0.57 -12.22 -18.72
CA GLY A 121 -0.22 -11.97 -19.93
C GLY A 121 -0.50 -10.51 -20.25
N VAL A 122 -0.02 -9.56 -19.42
CA VAL A 122 -0.12 -8.13 -19.73
C VAL A 122 1.06 -7.72 -20.63
N PRO A 123 0.80 -7.03 -21.77
CA PRO A 123 1.87 -6.54 -22.63
C PRO A 123 2.75 -5.50 -21.91
N PRO A 124 3.98 -5.26 -22.38
CA PRO A 124 4.83 -4.23 -21.81
C PRO A 124 4.20 -2.84 -21.93
N CYS A 125 4.51 -1.95 -20.99
CA CYS A 125 4.06 -0.57 -21.05
C CYS A 125 4.58 0.13 -22.31
N PRO A 126 3.73 0.84 -23.07
CA PRO A 126 4.18 1.66 -24.18
C PRO A 126 5.10 2.79 -23.67
N PRO A 127 6.15 3.17 -24.43
CA PRO A 127 7.01 4.29 -24.05
C PRO A 127 6.22 5.61 -24.11
N ILE A 128 6.64 6.58 -23.29
CA ILE A 128 6.08 7.94 -23.36
C ILE A 128 6.40 8.52 -24.74
N GLY A 129 5.35 8.89 -25.48
CA GLY A 129 5.51 9.52 -26.78
C GLY A 129 6.17 10.90 -26.64
N THR A 130 7.03 11.27 -27.59
CA THR A 130 7.78 12.54 -27.55
C THR A 130 6.87 13.76 -27.37
N ARG A 131 5.65 13.73 -27.93
CA ARG A 131 4.67 14.80 -27.77
C ARG A 131 4.10 14.95 -26.35
N TYR A 132 4.32 14.01 -25.45
CA TYR A 132 3.77 14.04 -24.08
C TYR A 132 4.86 14.25 -23.02
N LEU A 133 6.13 14.32 -23.41
CA LEU A 133 7.23 14.55 -22.48
C LEU A 133 7.09 15.90 -21.77
N HIS A 134 6.59 16.92 -22.47
CA HIS A 134 6.39 18.25 -21.90
C HIS A 134 5.32 18.28 -20.81
N LEU A 135 4.35 17.36 -20.80
CA LEU A 135 3.40 17.20 -19.69
C LEU A 135 4.11 16.81 -18.38
N ILE A 136 5.26 16.14 -18.49
CA ILE A 136 6.08 15.74 -17.36
C ILE A 136 6.99 16.90 -16.95
N ASP A 137 7.60 17.57 -17.93
CA ASP A 137 8.52 18.69 -17.69
C ASP A 137 7.81 19.92 -17.11
N HIS A 138 6.53 20.14 -17.46
CA HIS A 138 5.71 21.28 -17.03
C HIS A 138 4.46 20.85 -16.27
N HIS A 139 4.63 19.89 -15.36
CA HIS A 139 3.53 19.23 -14.67
C HIS A 139 2.72 20.16 -13.73
N ASP A 140 3.32 21.23 -13.18
CA ASP A 140 2.69 22.13 -12.21
C ASP A 140 1.40 22.82 -12.70
N ARG A 141 1.19 22.90 -14.02
CA ARG A 141 -0.02 23.46 -14.64
C ARG A 141 -0.49 22.63 -15.83
N TYR A 142 -0.36 21.31 -15.73
CA TYR A 142 -0.71 20.39 -16.82
C TYR A 142 -2.13 20.60 -17.37
N TRP A 143 -3.07 21.08 -16.56
CA TRP A 143 -4.46 21.30 -16.97
C TRP A 143 -4.64 22.45 -17.96
N ALA A 144 -3.69 23.37 -18.04
CA ALA A 144 -3.68 24.46 -19.02
C ALA A 144 -2.85 24.10 -20.26
N ASP A 145 -2.32 22.87 -20.32
CA ASP A 145 -1.54 22.41 -21.45
C ASP A 145 -2.46 22.04 -22.63
N PRO A 146 -2.26 22.62 -23.84
CA PRO A 146 -3.11 22.32 -25.00
C PRO A 146 -3.14 20.84 -25.38
N ILE A 147 -2.08 20.08 -25.09
CA ILE A 147 -2.02 18.63 -25.36
C ILE A 147 -2.87 17.88 -24.34
N TYR A 148 -2.90 18.31 -23.08
CA TYR A 148 -3.79 17.73 -22.08
C TYR A 148 -5.26 18.05 -22.41
N GLU A 149 -5.58 19.29 -22.77
CA GLU A 149 -6.92 19.68 -23.22
C GLU A 149 -7.38 18.86 -24.44
N ALA A 150 -6.50 18.65 -25.42
CA ALA A 150 -6.80 17.81 -26.58
C ALA A 150 -7.08 16.35 -26.21
N LEU A 151 -6.39 15.80 -25.20
CA LEU A 151 -6.66 14.45 -24.70
C LEU A 151 -8.04 14.36 -24.04
N LEU A 152 -8.47 15.39 -23.30
CA LEU A 152 -9.79 15.44 -22.68
C LEU A 152 -10.92 15.39 -23.72
N LEU A 153 -10.75 16.05 -24.85
CA LEU A 153 -11.76 16.12 -25.91
C LEU A 153 -11.78 14.89 -26.83
N MET A 154 -10.77 14.01 -26.75
CA MET A 154 -10.59 12.88 -27.67
C MET A 154 -11.46 11.67 -27.29
N PRO A 155 -12.15 11.01 -28.22
CA PRO A 155 -12.96 9.83 -27.88
C PRO A 155 -12.10 8.69 -27.32
N PRO A 156 -12.61 7.85 -26.39
CA PRO A 156 -11.83 6.79 -25.75
C PRO A 156 -11.08 5.86 -26.70
N ALA A 157 -11.67 5.54 -27.85
CA ALA A 157 -11.07 4.67 -28.86
C ALA A 157 -9.81 5.28 -29.53
N GLU A 158 -9.71 6.60 -29.58
CA GLU A 158 -8.61 7.32 -30.24
C GLU A 158 -7.51 7.72 -29.26
N LEU A 159 -7.73 7.53 -27.96
CA LEU A 159 -6.78 7.90 -26.94
C LEU A 159 -5.41 7.19 -27.17
N PRO A 160 -4.29 7.95 -27.19
CA PRO A 160 -2.99 7.46 -27.63
C PRO A 160 -2.21 6.74 -26.53
N GLU A 161 -1.70 5.55 -26.82
CA GLU A 161 -0.93 4.73 -25.89
C GLU A 161 0.28 5.45 -25.28
N GLY A 162 0.98 6.25 -26.09
CA GLY A 162 2.16 7.01 -25.62
C GLY A 162 1.87 8.08 -24.56
N ALA A 163 0.59 8.40 -24.27
CA ALA A 163 0.22 9.31 -23.20
C ALA A 163 -0.01 8.61 -21.84
N MET A 164 -0.20 7.29 -21.83
CA MET A 164 -0.70 6.58 -20.65
C MET A 164 0.23 6.73 -19.43
N LEU A 165 1.53 6.47 -19.61
CA LEU A 165 2.50 6.58 -18.51
C LEU A 165 2.73 8.02 -18.05
N ALA A 166 2.61 9.01 -18.96
CA ALA A 166 2.64 10.42 -18.59
C ALA A 166 1.45 10.80 -17.70
N LEU A 167 0.26 10.25 -17.98
CA LEU A 167 -0.93 10.47 -17.15
C LEU A 167 -0.79 9.88 -15.75
N CYS A 168 -0.12 8.73 -15.58
CA CYS A 168 0.21 8.19 -14.25
C CYS A 168 0.98 9.22 -13.41
N LEU A 169 2.00 9.86 -14.00
CA LEU A 169 2.83 10.86 -13.31
C LEU A 169 2.01 12.08 -12.87
N LEU A 170 1.03 12.51 -13.69
CA LEU A 170 0.15 13.63 -13.37
C LEU A 170 -0.87 13.34 -12.25
N THR A 171 -1.14 12.06 -11.93
CA THR A 171 -2.04 11.73 -10.81
C THR A 171 -1.53 12.26 -9.48
N ARG A 172 -0.20 12.29 -9.29
CA ARG A 172 0.43 12.87 -8.10
C ARG A 172 0.18 14.37 -8.01
N VAL A 173 0.31 15.08 -9.12
CA VAL A 173 0.16 16.53 -9.18
C VAL A 173 -1.29 16.93 -8.93
N SER A 174 -2.23 16.29 -9.62
CA SER A 174 -3.67 16.51 -9.42
C SER A 174 -4.11 16.20 -7.97
N THR A 175 -3.60 15.11 -7.38
CA THR A 175 -3.88 14.77 -5.97
C THR A 175 -3.32 15.82 -5.01
N GLN A 176 -2.10 16.31 -5.24
CA GLN A 176 -1.50 17.35 -4.39
C GLN A 176 -2.23 18.69 -4.50
N ALA A 177 -2.62 19.10 -5.71
CA ALA A 177 -3.39 20.32 -5.93
C ALA A 177 -4.76 20.24 -5.23
N LEU A 178 -5.47 19.11 -5.37
CA LEU A 178 -6.73 18.84 -4.65
C LEU A 178 -6.57 18.98 -3.14
N LEU A 179 -5.53 18.36 -2.56
CA LEU A 179 -5.30 18.39 -1.11
C LEU A 179 -4.93 19.79 -0.59
N ARG A 180 -4.33 20.64 -1.42
CA ARG A 180 -4.00 22.03 -1.10
C ARG A 180 -5.16 22.99 -1.33
N GLY A 181 -6.21 22.56 -2.03
CA GLY A 181 -7.29 23.43 -2.49
C GLY A 181 -6.83 24.41 -3.58
N ASP A 182 -5.76 24.06 -4.31
CA ASP A 182 -5.27 24.85 -5.43
C ASP A 182 -6.22 24.70 -6.64
N ASP A 183 -6.18 25.62 -7.59
CA ASP A 183 -6.85 25.43 -8.87
C ASP A 183 -6.24 24.21 -9.59
N TYR A 184 -7.08 23.23 -9.90
CA TYR A 184 -6.74 22.11 -10.77
C TYR A 184 -7.89 21.91 -11.76
N GLY A 185 -7.56 21.69 -13.04
CA GLY A 185 -8.57 21.31 -14.03
C GLY A 185 -9.01 19.86 -13.88
N GLU A 186 -9.59 19.28 -14.93
CA GLU A 186 -10.02 17.87 -14.93
C GLU A 186 -8.86 16.95 -14.50
N PRO A 187 -9.03 16.10 -13.46
CA PRO A 187 -7.94 15.29 -12.93
C PRO A 187 -7.52 14.21 -13.92
N ALA A 188 -6.22 13.86 -13.90
CA ALA A 188 -5.67 12.84 -14.80
C ALA A 188 -6.38 11.48 -14.64
N THR A 189 -6.91 11.18 -13.45
CA THR A 189 -7.71 9.98 -13.18
C THR A 189 -8.93 9.84 -14.09
N THR A 190 -9.54 10.94 -14.53
CA THR A 190 -10.66 10.91 -15.48
C THR A 190 -10.23 10.32 -16.83
N LEU A 191 -9.06 10.70 -17.33
CA LEU A 191 -8.52 10.12 -18.56
C LEU A 191 -8.15 8.65 -18.36
N ILE A 192 -7.56 8.30 -17.21
CA ILE A 192 -7.21 6.92 -16.87
C ILE A 192 -8.45 6.01 -16.87
N ALA A 193 -9.55 6.46 -16.26
CA ALA A 193 -10.81 5.73 -16.26
C ALA A 193 -11.32 5.51 -17.69
N ARG A 194 -11.23 6.53 -18.55
CA ARG A 194 -11.65 6.46 -19.97
C ARG A 194 -10.79 5.54 -20.85
N TYR A 195 -9.49 5.41 -20.57
CA TYR A 195 -8.66 4.41 -21.27
C TYR A 195 -9.13 2.98 -20.98
N GLY A 196 -9.81 2.76 -19.85
CA GLY A 196 -10.25 1.44 -19.43
C GLY A 196 -9.08 0.46 -19.31
N ALA A 197 -9.35 -0.80 -19.63
CA ALA A 197 -8.38 -1.90 -19.60
C ALA A 197 -7.07 -1.63 -20.36
N ARG A 198 -7.11 -0.79 -21.41
CA ARG A 198 -5.92 -0.46 -22.21
C ARG A 198 -4.84 0.22 -21.39
N PHE A 199 -5.20 0.83 -20.26
CA PHE A 199 -4.26 1.51 -19.36
C PHE A 199 -3.48 0.55 -18.45
N LEU A 200 -3.91 -0.71 -18.33
CA LEU A 200 -3.33 -1.69 -17.40
C LEU A 200 -1.79 -1.80 -17.49
N PRO A 201 -1.16 -1.85 -18.68
CA PRO A 201 0.30 -1.89 -18.77
C PRO A 201 0.99 -0.68 -18.11
N ALA A 202 0.45 0.53 -18.30
CA ALA A 202 1.01 1.76 -17.75
C ALA A 202 0.79 1.87 -16.24
N ALA A 203 -0.36 1.40 -15.75
CA ALA A 203 -0.60 1.28 -14.31
C ALA A 203 0.40 0.32 -13.66
N LEU A 204 0.65 -0.85 -14.26
CA LEU A 204 1.59 -1.82 -13.71
C LEU A 204 3.05 -1.33 -13.76
N GLU A 205 3.49 -0.69 -14.84
CA GLU A 205 4.84 -0.10 -14.90
C GLU A 205 5.02 0.95 -13.80
N TYR A 206 4.07 1.87 -13.67
CA TYR A 206 4.16 2.95 -12.71
C TYR A 206 4.17 2.46 -11.25
N LEU A 207 3.36 1.45 -10.93
CA LEU A 207 3.24 0.89 -9.58
C LEU A 207 4.28 -0.18 -9.26
N GLY A 208 4.84 -0.83 -10.27
CA GLY A 208 5.89 -1.84 -10.16
C GLY A 208 7.30 -1.26 -10.13
N HIS A 209 7.50 -0.07 -10.71
CA HIS A 209 8.80 0.60 -10.83
C HIS A 209 8.78 2.08 -10.38
N PRO A 210 8.31 2.37 -9.15
CA PRO A 210 8.18 3.73 -8.64
C PRO A 210 9.50 4.53 -8.67
N GLU A 211 10.65 3.87 -8.50
CA GLU A 211 11.97 4.47 -8.52
C GLU A 211 12.32 5.10 -9.87
N ARG A 212 11.82 4.54 -10.97
CA ARG A 212 12.02 5.08 -12.33
C ARG A 212 11.24 6.36 -12.57
N HIS A 213 10.27 6.65 -11.70
CA HIS A 213 9.28 7.70 -11.88
C HIS A 213 9.39 8.79 -10.80
N GLY A 214 10.56 8.89 -10.14
CA GLY A 214 10.84 9.93 -9.15
C GLY A 214 9.99 9.80 -7.89
N TRP A 215 9.47 8.60 -7.62
CA TRP A 215 8.79 8.28 -6.38
C TRP A 215 9.65 7.33 -5.56
N ASP A 216 9.92 7.72 -4.32
CA ASP A 216 10.64 6.88 -3.38
C ASP A 216 9.63 5.94 -2.69
N ALA A 217 9.65 4.68 -3.11
CA ALA A 217 8.85 3.59 -2.52
C ALA A 217 9.17 3.32 -1.05
N THR A 218 10.29 3.83 -0.54
CA THR A 218 10.72 3.69 0.86
C THR A 218 10.06 4.72 1.78
N ILE A 219 9.28 5.68 1.25
CA ILE A 219 8.38 6.58 2.01
C ILE A 219 7.13 5.80 2.50
N GLY A 220 7.33 4.60 3.00
CA GLY A 220 6.44 3.88 3.90
C GLY A 220 6.97 3.82 5.34
N ALA A 221 8.11 4.46 5.61
CA ALA A 221 8.85 4.30 6.86
C ALA A 221 8.56 5.33 7.96
N ASN A 222 7.90 6.45 7.68
CA ASN A 222 7.78 7.52 8.68
C ASN A 222 6.33 7.98 8.89
N VAL A 223 5.81 7.61 10.06
CA VAL A 223 5.08 8.43 11.04
C VAL A 223 3.93 7.64 11.65
N LEU A 224 4.07 7.38 12.94
CA LEU A 224 3.03 6.91 13.84
C LEU A 224 1.81 7.84 13.77
N GLY A 225 0.63 7.27 13.53
CA GLY A 225 -0.64 7.95 13.79
C GLY A 225 -1.13 8.94 12.74
N THR A 226 -0.46 9.14 11.60
CA THR A 226 -1.03 9.88 10.46
C THR A 226 -0.99 9.05 9.18
N ARG A 227 -2.09 9.11 8.42
CA ARG A 227 -2.36 8.34 7.20
C ARG A 227 -1.48 8.78 6.02
N TRP A 228 -0.15 8.73 6.15
CA TRP A 228 0.75 8.93 5.02
C TRP A 228 1.08 7.58 4.41
N PHE A 229 0.28 7.28 3.40
CA PHE A 229 0.23 6.03 2.67
C PHE A 229 1.39 5.93 1.66
N PRO A 230 2.25 4.89 1.72
CA PRO A 230 2.87 4.36 0.50
C PRO A 230 1.84 4.08 -0.62
N PRO A 231 0.53 3.85 -0.35
CA PRO A 231 -0.54 3.93 -1.38
C PRO A 231 -0.84 5.29 -2.05
N SER A 232 -0.11 6.38 -1.80
CA SER A 232 -0.49 7.72 -2.30
C SER A 232 -0.38 7.91 -3.81
N ALA A 233 0.54 7.23 -4.50
CA ALA A 233 0.62 7.27 -5.97
C ALA A 233 -0.29 6.23 -6.64
N GLY A 234 -0.51 5.07 -6.01
CA GLY A 234 -1.37 4.02 -6.53
C GLY A 234 -2.86 4.20 -6.26
N GLY A 235 -3.24 4.93 -5.21
CA GLY A 235 -4.63 5.19 -4.85
C GLY A 235 -5.42 5.84 -5.99
N PRO A 236 -4.96 6.94 -6.60
CA PRO A 236 -5.64 7.57 -7.74
C PRO A 236 -5.79 6.63 -8.95
N ILE A 237 -4.76 5.84 -9.26
CA ILE A 237 -4.79 4.88 -10.37
C ILE A 237 -5.79 3.76 -10.09
N LEU A 238 -5.79 3.20 -8.87
CA LEU A 238 -6.73 2.16 -8.46
C LEU A 238 -8.17 2.69 -8.37
N ALA A 239 -8.36 3.94 -7.94
CA ALA A 239 -9.67 4.60 -7.96
C ALA A 239 -10.21 4.71 -9.40
N ALA A 240 -9.38 5.17 -10.35
CA ALA A 240 -9.75 5.21 -11.76
C ALA A 240 -10.01 3.81 -12.34
N ALA A 241 -9.21 2.80 -11.94
CA ALA A 241 -9.41 1.41 -12.36
C ALA A 241 -10.70 0.79 -11.80
N GLY A 242 -11.25 1.33 -10.71
CA GLY A 242 -12.56 0.93 -10.19
C GLY A 242 -13.71 1.18 -11.17
N GLU A 243 -13.52 2.03 -12.18
CA GLU A 243 -14.51 2.29 -13.23
C GLU A 243 -14.40 1.32 -14.43
N TRP A 244 -13.36 0.48 -14.46
CA TRP A 244 -13.17 -0.46 -15.57
C TRP A 244 -14.09 -1.68 -15.46
N PRO A 245 -14.34 -2.40 -16.57
CA PRO A 245 -15.02 -3.69 -16.51
C PRO A 245 -14.30 -4.65 -15.55
N GLY A 246 -15.07 -5.45 -14.80
CA GLY A 246 -14.51 -6.26 -13.72
C GLY A 246 -13.42 -7.24 -14.14
N ALA A 247 -13.53 -7.85 -15.32
CA ALA A 247 -12.52 -8.75 -15.85
C ALA A 247 -11.16 -8.06 -16.05
N ASP A 248 -11.17 -6.75 -16.31
CA ASP A 248 -9.99 -5.95 -16.61
C ASP A 248 -9.41 -5.30 -15.35
N ALA A 249 -10.26 -4.91 -14.40
CA ALA A 249 -9.85 -4.31 -13.13
C ALA A 249 -9.30 -5.36 -12.14
N THR A 250 -9.88 -6.56 -12.13
CA THR A 250 -9.58 -7.61 -11.13
C THR A 250 -8.09 -7.94 -11.02
N PRO A 251 -7.33 -8.11 -12.11
CA PRO A 251 -5.90 -8.43 -12.02
C PRO A 251 -5.09 -7.35 -11.30
N LEU A 252 -5.42 -6.08 -11.51
CA LEU A 252 -4.71 -4.95 -10.88
C LEU A 252 -5.01 -4.88 -9.37
N PHE A 253 -6.28 -4.99 -8.97
CA PHE A 253 -6.66 -5.00 -7.56
C PHE A 253 -6.12 -6.23 -6.82
N ARG A 254 -6.13 -7.39 -7.48
CA ARG A 254 -5.51 -8.61 -6.94
C ARG A 254 -4.02 -8.40 -6.71
N ALA A 255 -3.27 -7.90 -7.69
CA ALA A 255 -1.84 -7.62 -7.53
C ALA A 255 -1.56 -6.63 -6.38
N ALA A 256 -2.41 -5.60 -6.23
CA ALA A 256 -2.31 -4.65 -5.12
C ALA A 256 -2.54 -5.33 -3.75
N PHE A 257 -3.58 -6.16 -3.61
CA PHE A 257 -3.85 -6.85 -2.35
C PHE A 257 -2.84 -7.96 -2.04
N GLU A 258 -2.33 -8.65 -3.05
CA GLU A 258 -1.25 -9.62 -2.90
C GLU A 258 0.08 -8.95 -2.50
N ALA A 259 0.25 -7.66 -2.82
CA ALA A 259 1.32 -6.80 -2.30
C ALA A 259 1.01 -6.18 -0.92
N GLY A 260 -0.14 -6.48 -0.32
CA GLY A 260 -0.53 -5.95 0.98
C GLY A 260 -1.02 -4.50 0.95
N TRP A 261 -1.37 -3.95 -0.22
CA TRP A 261 -1.94 -2.61 -0.36
C TRP A 261 -3.43 -2.58 0.01
N ASN A 262 -3.81 -3.29 1.06
CA ASN A 262 -5.17 -3.47 1.55
C ASN A 262 -6.01 -2.19 1.75
N PRO A 263 -5.43 -1.02 2.12
CA PRO A 263 -6.19 0.22 2.20
C PRO A 263 -6.87 0.63 0.89
N THR A 264 -6.37 0.16 -0.26
CA THR A 264 -6.96 0.44 -1.58
C THR A 264 -8.28 -0.30 -1.80
N GLY A 265 -8.65 -1.23 -0.90
CA GLY A 265 -9.98 -1.82 -0.86
C GLY A 265 -11.09 -0.77 -0.77
N ALA A 266 -10.80 0.40 -0.20
CA ALA A 266 -11.72 1.53 -0.17
C ALA A 266 -12.15 2.04 -1.58
N SER A 267 -11.33 1.78 -2.60
CA SER A 267 -11.55 2.20 -3.99
C SER A 267 -12.38 1.21 -4.81
N LEU A 268 -12.74 0.05 -4.25
CA LEU A 268 -13.51 -0.95 -4.99
C LEU A 268 -14.97 -0.50 -5.21
N PRO A 269 -15.52 -0.70 -6.42
CA PRO A 269 -16.93 -0.41 -6.72
C PRO A 269 -17.88 -1.43 -6.08
N ASP A 270 -19.14 -1.04 -5.89
CA ASP A 270 -20.18 -1.96 -5.39
C ASP A 270 -20.68 -2.89 -6.49
N CYS A 271 -20.01 -4.03 -6.68
CA CYS A 271 -20.36 -5.01 -7.71
C CYS A 271 -19.89 -6.43 -7.37
N PRO A 272 -20.40 -7.47 -8.06
CA PRO A 272 -20.12 -8.86 -7.70
C PRO A 272 -18.64 -9.25 -7.71
N TRP A 273 -17.85 -8.79 -8.70
CA TRP A 273 -16.44 -9.15 -8.80
C TRP A 273 -15.62 -8.55 -7.65
N ALA A 274 -15.92 -7.30 -7.25
CA ALA A 274 -15.26 -6.62 -6.14
C ALA A 274 -15.57 -7.31 -4.80
N ARG A 275 -16.84 -7.68 -4.58
CA ARG A 275 -17.25 -8.46 -3.40
C ARG A 275 -16.57 -9.83 -3.35
N GLY A 276 -16.48 -10.50 -4.50
CA GLY A 276 -15.76 -11.78 -4.62
C GLY A 276 -14.30 -11.65 -4.26
N LEU A 277 -13.62 -10.61 -4.75
CA LEU A 277 -12.22 -10.35 -4.45
C LEU A 277 -11.97 -10.03 -2.96
N LEU A 278 -12.85 -9.24 -2.34
CA LEU A 278 -12.80 -8.95 -0.90
C LEU A 278 -12.96 -10.23 -0.05
N ALA A 279 -13.91 -11.09 -0.43
CA ALA A 279 -14.14 -12.35 0.27
C ALA A 279 -12.96 -13.32 0.13
N GLU A 280 -12.36 -13.40 -1.05
CA GLU A 280 -11.20 -14.26 -1.31
C GLU A 280 -9.97 -13.86 -0.48
N LEU A 281 -9.79 -12.56 -0.25
CA LEU A 281 -8.59 -12.01 0.40
C LEU A 281 -8.84 -11.56 1.85
N ALA A 282 -9.98 -11.95 2.43
CA ALA A 282 -10.36 -11.59 3.80
C ALA A 282 -9.32 -12.01 4.86
N ASP A 283 -8.68 -13.17 4.65
CA ASP A 283 -7.67 -13.73 5.56
C ASP A 283 -6.23 -13.37 5.19
N SER A 284 -6.03 -12.35 4.36
CA SER A 284 -4.72 -11.95 3.83
C SER A 284 -3.62 -11.82 4.90
N PRO A 285 -2.37 -12.24 4.60
CA PRO A 285 -1.24 -12.12 5.52
C PRO A 285 -0.90 -10.66 5.87
N TYR A 286 -1.41 -9.70 5.09
CA TYR A 286 -1.24 -8.26 5.30
C TYR A 286 -2.44 -7.61 6.03
N GLY A 287 -3.40 -8.42 6.49
CA GLY A 287 -4.67 -7.99 7.06
C GLY A 287 -5.81 -8.00 6.03
N ALA A 288 -7.04 -7.83 6.49
CA ALA A 288 -8.18 -7.75 5.59
C ALA A 288 -8.11 -6.47 4.73
N PRO A 289 -8.49 -6.53 3.43
CA PRO A 289 -8.71 -5.35 2.62
C PRO A 289 -9.66 -4.36 3.32
N ALA A 290 -9.39 -3.06 3.20
CA ALA A 290 -10.23 -2.04 3.79
C ALA A 290 -11.65 -2.12 3.21
N HIS A 291 -12.66 -2.08 4.08
CA HIS A 291 -14.04 -2.07 3.64
C HIS A 291 -14.33 -0.80 2.83
N PRO A 292 -14.86 -0.92 1.61
CA PRO A 292 -15.38 0.21 0.86
C PRO A 292 -16.43 0.98 1.65
N LEU A 293 -16.51 2.29 1.41
CA LEU A 293 -17.45 3.20 2.09
C LEU A 293 -18.93 2.81 1.89
N TRP A 294 -19.24 1.98 0.88
CA TRP A 294 -20.58 1.48 0.60
C TRP A 294 -20.98 0.23 1.41
N LEU A 295 -20.02 -0.55 1.95
CA LEU A 295 -20.34 -1.72 2.79
C LEU A 295 -20.84 -1.36 4.19
N GLY A 296 -20.65 -0.10 4.63
CA GLY A 296 -21.15 0.41 5.90
C GLY A 296 -22.51 1.11 5.80
N ARG A 297 -23.20 1.00 4.66
CA ARG A 297 -24.52 1.59 4.40
C ARG A 297 -25.62 0.54 4.42
#